data_AF-A0A949G2K6-F1
#
_entry.id   AF-A0A949G2K6-F1
#
_cell.length_a   1.000
_cell.length_b   1.000
_cell.length_c   1.000
_cell.angle_alpha   90.00
_cell.angle_beta   90.00
_cell.angle_gamma   90.00
#
_symmetry.space_group_name_H-M   'P 1'
#
loop_
_entity.id
_entity.type
_entity.pdbx_description
1 polymer ?
#
loop_
_entity_poly.entity_id
_entity_poly.type
_entity_poly.pdbx_seq_one_letter_code
_entity_poly.pdbx_strand_id
1 'polypeptide(L)'
;MSIVVNLPAELEKAIATEAAKAGMTVSDYVAGRLAQGTTTNGSHGSERRLTGPELVQRWKDLGLIGYRTDITDPEAHSRRLREAAQRRTAG
;
A
#
# COMPACT_ATOMS: atom_id res chain seq x y z
N MET A 1 3.22 29.43 -1.37
CA MET A 1 1.94 29.11 -2.02
C MET A 1 1.02 28.54 -0.95
N SER A 2 -0.23 28.97 -0.87
CA SER A 2 -1.21 28.47 0.12
C SER A 2 -2.32 27.70 -0.59
N ILE A 3 -2.74 26.58 0.01
CA ILE A 3 -3.89 25.78 -0.42
C ILE A 3 -4.86 25.77 0.75
N VAL A 4 -6.12 26.12 0.50
CA VAL A 4 -7.18 26.10 1.51
C VAL A 4 -8.04 24.86 1.28
N VAL A 5 -8.14 24.02 2.30
CA VAL A 5 -8.96 22.80 2.27
C VAL A 5 -10.03 22.92 3.34
N ASN A 6 -11.30 22.92 2.94
CA ASN A 6 -12.42 22.97 3.87
C ASN A 6 -12.69 21.57 4.41
N LEU A 7 -12.35 21.33 5.67
CA LEU A 7 -12.53 20.05 6.35
C LEU A 7 -13.72 20.12 7.33
N PRO A 8 -14.48 19.02 7.49
CA PRO A 8 -15.36 18.86 8.64
C PRO A 8 -14.59 18.97 9.96
N ALA A 9 -15.22 19.54 10.99
CA ALA A 9 -14.59 19.78 12.30
C ALA A 9 -13.96 18.53 12.93
N GLU A 10 -14.59 17.36 12.75
CA GLU A 10 -14.06 16.10 13.25
C GLU A 10 -12.72 15.72 12.61
N LEU A 11 -12.54 16.00 11.31
CA LEU A 11 -11.28 15.72 10.62
C LEU A 11 -10.19 16.71 11.00
N GLU A 12 -10.54 17.99 11.19
CA GLU A 12 -9.61 18.99 11.69
C GLU A 12 -9.04 18.59 13.06
N LYS A 13 -9.92 18.16 13.98
CA LYS A 13 -9.53 17.69 15.31
C LYS A 13 -8.67 16.43 15.25
N ALA A 14 -9.02 15.48 14.37
CA ALA A 14 -8.24 14.26 14.18
C ALA A 14 -6.82 14.58 13.69
N ILE A 15 -6.68 15.44 12.67
CA ILE A 15 -5.37 15.85 12.15
C ILE A 15 -4.55 16.57 13.22
N ALA A 16 -5.16 17.50 13.98
CA ALA A 16 -4.49 18.20 15.06
C ALA A 16 -3.96 17.26 16.15
N THR A 17 -4.76 16.25 16.51
CA THR A 17 -4.38 15.21 17.47
C THR A 17 -3.19 14.40 16.97
N GLU A 18 -3.21 13.99 15.71
CA GLU A 18 -2.13 13.20 15.12
C GLU A 18 -0.83 14.01 14.94
N ALA A 19 -0.93 15.30 14.57
CA ALA A 19 0.21 16.20 14.52
C ALA A 19 0.85 16.38 15.90
N ALA A 20 0.04 16.55 16.95
CA ALA A 20 0.50 16.65 18.33
C ALA A 20 1.22 15.37 18.79
N LYS A 21 0.68 14.18 18.48
CA LYS A 21 1.34 12.89 18.77
C LYS A 21 2.69 12.76 18.07
N ALA A 22 2.81 13.32 16.86
CA ALA A 22 4.05 13.33 16.09
C ALA A 22 5.03 14.44 16.51
N GLY A 23 4.65 15.33 17.45
CA GLY A 23 5.46 16.48 17.85
C GLY A 23 5.63 17.52 16.74
N MET A 24 4.68 17.59 15.80
CA MET A 24 4.72 18.44 14.61
C MET A 24 3.63 19.50 14.64
N THR A 25 3.83 20.59 13.89
CA THR A 25 2.72 21.50 13.59
C THR A 25 1.74 20.83 12.64
N VAL A 26 0.46 21.26 12.68
CA VAL A 26 -0.57 20.76 11.75
C VAL A 26 -0.15 20.95 10.29
N SER A 27 0.47 22.09 9.98
CA SER A 27 0.94 22.41 8.63
C SER A 27 2.03 21.43 8.17
N ASP A 28 3.03 21.17 9.01
CA ASP A 28 4.13 20.26 8.66
C ASP A 28 3.64 18.81 8.54
N TYR A 29 2.75 18.40 9.44
CA TYR A 29 2.13 17.09 9.41
C TYR A 29 1.34 16.87 8.11
N VAL A 30 0.48 17.82 7.74
CA VAL A 30 -0.32 17.74 6.51
C VAL A 30 0.58 17.79 5.27
N ALA A 31 1.59 18.67 5.23
CA ALA A 31 2.52 18.74 4.11
C ALA A 31 3.28 17.42 3.91
N GLY A 32 3.79 16.82 4.99
CA GLY A 32 4.46 15.52 4.94
C GLY A 32 3.53 14.39 4.46
N ARG A 33 2.29 14.38 4.95
CA ARG A 33 1.27 13.41 4.50
C ARG A 33 0.90 13.60 3.03
N LEU A 34 0.75 14.82 2.55
CA LEU A 34 0.45 15.11 1.15
C LEU A 34 1.63 14.71 0.24
N ALA A 35 2.87 14.95 0.67
CA ALA A 35 4.06 14.50 -0.06
C ALA A 35 4.18 12.97 -0.13
N GLN A 36 3.66 12.23 0.87
CA GLN A 36 3.55 10.77 0.84
C GLN A 36 2.31 10.28 0.06
N GLY A 37 1.24 11.07 0.01
CA GLY A 37 0.02 10.76 -0.76
C GLY A 37 0.21 10.93 -2.26
N THR A 38 1.08 11.85 -2.69
CA THR A 38 1.41 12.03 -4.11
C THR A 38 2.26 10.90 -4.68
N THR A 39 2.94 10.11 -3.85
CA THR A 39 3.63 8.89 -4.32
C THR A 39 2.68 7.71 -4.53
N THR A 40 1.45 7.78 -3.99
CA THR A 40 0.46 6.70 -4.06
C THR A 40 -0.64 6.92 -5.10
N ASN A 41 -0.98 8.16 -5.45
CA ASN A 41 -2.13 8.47 -6.32
C ASN A 41 -1.82 8.87 -7.77
N GLY A 42 -0.57 8.70 -8.24
CA GLY A 42 -0.21 8.94 -9.65
C GLY A 42 0.54 7.80 -10.33
N SER A 43 0.92 6.76 -9.59
CA SER A 43 1.72 5.67 -10.13
C SER A 43 1.69 4.45 -9.21
N HIS A 44 1.25 3.32 -9.75
CA HIS A 44 1.84 2.02 -9.46
C HIS A 44 3.36 2.02 -9.82
N GLY A 45 4.14 2.95 -9.26
CA GLY A 45 5.44 3.32 -9.82
C GLY A 45 6.30 4.20 -8.91
N SER A 46 6.25 3.99 -7.59
CA SER A 46 7.39 4.33 -6.73
C SER A 46 7.78 3.26 -5.72
N GLU A 47 6.97 2.21 -5.53
CA GLU A 47 7.57 0.95 -5.09
C GLU A 47 8.38 0.43 -6.28
N ARG A 48 9.71 0.40 -6.15
CA ARG A 48 10.55 -0.33 -7.08
C ARG A 48 9.90 -1.70 -7.27
N ARG A 49 9.35 -1.96 -8.46
CA ARG A 49 8.81 -3.27 -8.78
C ARG A 49 9.95 -4.26 -8.59
N LEU A 50 9.85 -5.08 -7.56
CA LEU A 50 10.85 -6.10 -7.30
C LEU A 50 10.89 -7.01 -8.52
N THR A 51 12.10 -7.27 -9.01
CA THR A 51 12.29 -8.34 -9.99
C THR A 51 11.87 -9.68 -9.36
N GLY A 52 11.59 -10.68 -10.19
CA GLY A 52 11.25 -12.03 -9.70
C GLY A 52 12.26 -12.54 -8.64
N PRO A 53 13.58 -12.46 -8.89
CA PRO A 53 14.58 -12.84 -7.90
C PRO A 53 14.53 -12.04 -6.59
N GLU A 54 14.35 -10.72 -6.66
CA GLU A 54 14.28 -9.86 -5.47
C GLU A 54 13.05 -10.16 -4.62
N LEU A 55 11.92 -10.45 -5.27
CA LEU A 55 10.70 -10.86 -4.59
C LEU A 55 10.88 -12.19 -3.85
N VAL A 56 11.52 -13.17 -4.52
CA VAL A 56 11.83 -14.47 -3.91
C VAL A 56 12.78 -14.32 -2.72
N GLN A 57 13.82 -13.49 -2.85
CA GLN A 57 14.75 -13.25 -1.74
C GLN A 57 14.03 -12.60 -0.54
N ARG A 58 13.17 -11.62 -0.79
CA ARG A 58 12.37 -10.99 0.27
C ARG A 58 11.45 -11.98 0.98
N TRP A 59 10.85 -12.94 0.26
CA TRP A 59 10.04 -13.99 0.89
C TRP A 59 10.87 -14.93 1.76
N LYS A 60 12.12 -15.22 1.37
CA LYS A 60 13.04 -16.00 2.21
C LYS A 60 13.39 -15.24 3.48
N ASP A 61 13.76 -13.96 3.38
CA ASP A 61 14.11 -13.13 4.53
C ASP A 61 12.96 -13.01 5.55
N LEU A 62 11.72 -13.02 5.05
CA LEU A 62 10.50 -13.00 5.86
C LEU A 62 10.05 -14.40 6.34
N GLY A 63 10.77 -15.47 5.99
CA GLY A 63 10.42 -16.84 6.37
C GLY A 63 9.09 -17.36 5.78
N LEU A 64 8.65 -16.80 4.65
CA LEU A 64 7.34 -17.12 4.06
C LEU A 64 7.37 -18.36 3.16
N ILE A 65 8.55 -18.86 2.80
CA ILE A 65 8.70 -20.07 2.00
C ILE A 65 8.17 -21.27 2.80
N GLY A 66 7.17 -21.96 2.25
CA GLY A 66 6.52 -23.10 2.90
C GLY A 66 5.40 -22.74 3.89
N TYR A 67 5.08 -21.46 4.07
CA TYR A 67 4.03 -21.02 5.01
C TYR A 67 2.61 -21.42 4.58
N ARG A 68 2.35 -21.48 3.27
CA ARG A 68 1.06 -21.87 2.68
C ARG A 68 0.91 -23.38 2.58
N THR A 69 0.90 -24.07 3.72
CA THR A 69 0.72 -25.53 3.80
C THR A 69 -0.68 -25.99 3.38
N ASP A 70 -1.64 -25.07 3.33
CA ASP A 70 -2.98 -25.29 2.78
C ASP A 70 -2.98 -25.56 1.26
N ILE A 71 -1.92 -25.17 0.55
CA ILE A 71 -1.75 -25.40 -0.88
C ILE A 71 -0.96 -26.68 -1.09
N THR A 72 -1.66 -27.80 -1.26
CA THR A 72 -1.04 -29.12 -1.50
C THR A 72 -0.59 -29.35 -2.95
N ASP A 73 -1.23 -28.66 -3.91
CA ASP A 73 -0.88 -28.66 -5.33
C ASP A 73 -0.71 -27.20 -5.82
N PRO A 74 0.53 -26.68 -5.80
CA PRO A 74 0.80 -25.31 -6.21
C PRO A 74 0.48 -25.03 -7.69
N GLU A 75 0.58 -26.03 -8.56
CA GLU A 75 0.35 -25.86 -10.00
C GLU A 75 -1.14 -25.75 -10.31
N ALA A 76 -1.96 -26.66 -9.76
CA ALA A 76 -3.41 -26.60 -9.90
C ALA A 76 -3.96 -25.31 -9.25
N HIS A 77 -3.45 -24.93 -8.08
CA HIS A 77 -3.82 -23.68 -7.43
C HIS A 77 -3.52 -22.45 -8.31
N SER A 78 -2.31 -22.39 -8.88
CA SER A 78 -1.91 -21.31 -9.78
C SER A 78 -2.77 -21.24 -11.04
N ARG A 79 -3.16 -22.39 -11.60
CA ARG A 79 -4.05 -22.46 -12.76
C ARG A 79 -5.43 -21.90 -12.45
N ARG A 80 -6.04 -22.33 -11.33
CA ARG A 80 -7.35 -21.82 -10.87
C ARG A 80 -7.31 -20.31 -10.65
N LEU A 81 -6.23 -19.79 -10.08
CA LEU A 81 -6.06 -18.35 -9.87
C LEU A 81 -6.04 -17.57 -11.19
N ARG A 82 -5.32 -18.07 -12.20
CA ARG A 82 -5.29 -17.45 -13.55
C ARG A 82 -6.66 -17.48 -14.20
N GLU A 83 -7.35 -18.61 -14.17
CA GLU A 83 -8.70 -18.72 -14.74
C GLU A 83 -9.69 -17.76 -14.08
N ALA A 84 -9.66 -17.65 -12.74
CA ALA A 84 -10.51 -16.73 -12.00
C ALA A 84 -10.22 -15.26 -12.36
N ALA A 85 -8.95 -14.90 -12.52
CA ALA A 85 -8.55 -13.55 -12.95
C ALA A 85 -9.04 -13.24 -14.36
N GLN A 86 -8.87 -14.18 -15.30
CA GLN A 86 -9.32 -14.03 -16.69
C GLN A 86 -10.85 -13.86 -16.79
N ARG A 87 -11.62 -14.58 -15.98
CA ARG A 87 -13.09 -14.42 -15.94
C ARG A 87 -13.54 -13.07 -15.35
N ARG A 88 -12.79 -12.49 -14.41
CA ARG A 88 -13.08 -11.13 -13.88
C ARG A 88 -12.89 -10.03 -14.93
N THR A 89 -11.97 -10.21 -15.85
CA THR A 89 -11.70 -9.24 -16.93
C THR A 89 -12.63 -9.39 -18.13
N ALA A 90 -13.50 -10.40 -18.15
CA ALA A 90 -14.37 -10.73 -19.27
C ALA A 90 -15.86 -10.40 -19.03
N GLY A 91 -16.19 -9.70 -17.95
CA GLY A 91 -17.54 -9.17 -17.66
C GLY A 91 -17.50 -7.67 -17.44
#